data_AF-A0AAD3H5B6-F1
#
_entry.id   AF-A0AAD3H5B6-F1
#
_cell.length_a   1.000
_cell.length_b   1.000
_cell.length_c   1.000
_cell.angle_alpha   90.00
_cell.angle_beta   90.00
_cell.angle_gamma   90.00
#
_symmetry.space_group_name_H-M   'P 1'
#
loop_
_entity.id
_entity.type
_entity.pdbx_description
1 polymer ?
#
loop_
_entity_poly.entity_id
_entity_poly.type
_entity_poly.pdbx_seq_one_letter_code
_entity_poly.pdbx_strand_id
1 'polypeptide(L)'
;MASINIYFSPQPDEKPETSAAYEYAQRITSLRIPPNTKVNLSRLDSDSIDKIPKNESAINIFVLSCSADGSMDRAVRKIIRKLKGNDTNDESCIQNELDETGNLVMAIALLGHARCENSAKQMGETIFSTGRRLIKMMKGQYLAHTFHSIEVQAELEAPDAVGGFDDWAKTIM
;
A
#
# COMPACT_ATOMS: atom_id res chain seq x y z
N MET A 1 -13.66 15.04 -9.81
CA MET A 1 -14.32 13.76 -9.48
C MET A 1 -13.34 13.00 -8.60
N ALA A 2 -13.73 12.60 -7.38
CA ALA A 2 -12.82 11.89 -6.48
C ALA A 2 -12.43 10.54 -7.09
N SER A 3 -11.17 10.14 -6.92
CA SER A 3 -10.67 8.85 -7.40
C SER A 3 -10.04 8.05 -6.27
N ILE A 4 -10.30 6.74 -6.26
CA ILE A 4 -9.62 5.78 -5.40
C ILE A 4 -8.80 4.88 -6.32
N ASN A 5 -7.47 4.93 -6.17
CA ASN A 5 -6.54 4.11 -6.93
C ASN A 5 -5.99 3.02 -6.02
N ILE A 6 -6.35 1.78 -6.29
CA ILE A 6 -5.95 0.61 -5.54
C ILE A 6 -4.91 -0.14 -6.36
N TYR A 7 -3.72 -0.26 -5.80
CA TYR A 7 -2.60 -0.98 -6.37
C TYR A 7 -2.33 -2.23 -5.54
N PHE A 8 -2.30 -3.39 -6.18
CA PHE A 8 -1.99 -4.64 -5.48
C PHE A 8 -0.71 -5.29 -6.00
N SER A 9 0.02 -5.97 -5.12
CA SER A 9 1.23 -6.70 -5.49
C SER A 9 1.24 -8.09 -4.82
N PRO A 10 1.27 -9.18 -5.59
CA PRO A 10 1.27 -10.55 -5.06
C PRO A 10 2.62 -10.92 -4.44
N GLN A 11 2.71 -12.11 -3.85
CA GLN A 11 4.02 -12.69 -3.56
C GLN A 11 4.80 -12.99 -4.86
N PRO A 12 6.15 -13.09 -4.83
CA PRO A 12 6.97 -13.38 -6.02
C PRO A 12 6.53 -14.60 -6.84
N ASP A 13 6.00 -15.63 -6.17
CA ASP A 13 5.67 -16.93 -6.78
C ASP A 13 4.16 -17.14 -6.96
N GLU A 14 3.35 -16.13 -6.63
CA GLU A 14 1.90 -16.20 -6.63
C GLU A 14 1.31 -15.60 -7.92
N LYS A 15 0.25 -16.23 -8.44
CA LYS A 15 -0.46 -15.68 -9.60
C LYS A 15 -1.24 -14.44 -9.17
N PRO A 16 -1.18 -13.32 -9.91
CA PRO A 16 -1.84 -12.08 -9.51
C PRO A 16 -3.33 -12.25 -9.23
N GLU A 17 -4.05 -12.98 -10.08
CA GLU A 17 -5.51 -13.09 -10.06
C GLU A 17 -6.04 -13.97 -8.91
N THR A 18 -5.18 -14.79 -8.31
CA THR A 18 -5.52 -15.65 -7.18
C THR A 18 -4.76 -15.24 -5.93
N SER A 19 -4.16 -14.03 -5.94
CA SER A 19 -3.31 -13.61 -4.84
C SER A 19 -4.10 -13.08 -3.65
N ALA A 20 -3.59 -13.28 -2.43
CA ALA A 20 -4.17 -12.66 -1.24
C ALA A 20 -4.23 -11.13 -1.38
N ALA A 21 -3.18 -10.52 -1.98
CA ALA A 21 -3.19 -9.08 -2.26
C ALA A 21 -4.33 -8.66 -3.19
N TYR A 22 -4.64 -9.45 -4.21
CA TYR A 22 -5.75 -9.18 -5.12
C TYR A 22 -7.09 -9.34 -4.42
N GLU A 23 -7.27 -10.39 -3.63
CA GLU A 23 -8.50 -10.62 -2.85
C GLU A 23 -8.76 -9.44 -1.90
N TYR A 24 -7.76 -9.07 -1.09
CA TYR A 24 -7.87 -7.94 -0.15
C TYR A 24 -8.12 -6.62 -0.90
N ALA A 25 -7.51 -6.42 -2.07
CA ALA A 25 -7.78 -5.25 -2.90
C ALA A 25 -9.22 -5.25 -3.46
N GLN A 26 -9.76 -6.39 -3.88
CA GLN A 26 -11.16 -6.53 -4.29
C GLN A 26 -12.12 -6.27 -3.12
N ARG A 27 -11.77 -6.68 -1.90
CA ARG A 27 -12.58 -6.36 -0.71
C ARG A 27 -12.73 -4.86 -0.52
N ILE A 28 -11.65 -4.09 -0.67
CA ILE A 28 -11.72 -2.62 -0.63
C ILE A 28 -12.71 -2.08 -1.67
N THR A 29 -12.71 -2.61 -2.90
CA THR A 29 -13.67 -2.19 -3.93
C THR A 29 -15.13 -2.53 -3.59
N SER A 30 -15.36 -3.46 -2.66
CA SER A 30 -16.67 -3.89 -2.20
C SER A 30 -17.15 -3.14 -0.96
N LEU A 31 -16.27 -2.35 -0.32
CA LEU A 31 -16.64 -1.49 0.80
C LEU A 31 -17.43 -0.27 0.32
N ARG A 32 -18.08 0.42 1.26
CA ARG A 32 -19.00 1.53 0.95
C ARG A 32 -18.25 2.73 0.38
N ILE A 33 -18.11 2.78 -0.94
CA ILE A 33 -17.48 3.86 -1.67
C ILE A 33 -18.46 5.04 -1.81
N PRO A 34 -18.02 6.30 -1.62
CA PRO A 34 -18.87 7.46 -1.83
C PRO A 34 -19.47 7.50 -3.25
N PRO A 35 -20.72 7.96 -3.42
CA PRO A 35 -21.33 8.07 -4.74
C PRO A 35 -20.50 8.99 -5.65
N ASN A 36 -20.44 8.68 -6.95
CA ASN A 36 -19.65 9.39 -7.97
C ASN A 36 -18.12 9.33 -7.78
N THR A 37 -17.60 8.38 -7.00
CA THR A 37 -16.17 8.10 -6.91
C THR A 37 -15.74 7.08 -7.95
N LYS A 38 -14.71 7.39 -8.73
CA LYS A 38 -14.11 6.45 -9.67
C LYS A 38 -13.12 5.55 -8.93
N VAL A 39 -13.31 4.24 -8.99
CA VAL A 39 -12.37 3.27 -8.40
C VAL A 39 -11.57 2.59 -9.50
N ASN A 40 -10.24 2.65 -9.39
CA ASN A 40 -9.31 1.98 -10.27
C ASN A 40 -8.60 0.89 -9.46
N LEU A 41 -8.70 -0.36 -9.92
CA LEU A 41 -7.95 -1.48 -9.36
C LEU A 41 -6.91 -1.92 -10.38
N SER A 42 -5.63 -1.93 -10.01
CA SER A 42 -4.55 -2.29 -10.91
C SER A 42 -3.43 -3.04 -10.20
N ARG A 43 -2.75 -3.94 -10.92
CA ARG A 43 -1.52 -4.56 -10.41
C ARG A 43 -0.42 -3.50 -10.39
N LEU A 44 0.32 -3.47 -9.29
CA LEU A 44 1.49 -2.61 -9.17
C LEU A 44 2.61 -3.12 -10.12
N ASP A 45 2.95 -2.29 -11.10
CA ASP A 45 4.09 -2.47 -11.99
C ASP A 45 5.22 -1.47 -11.66
N SER A 46 6.37 -1.59 -12.31
CA SER A 46 7.52 -0.70 -12.01
C SER A 46 7.30 0.76 -12.36
N ASP A 47 6.28 1.07 -13.16
CA ASP A 47 5.99 2.41 -13.69
C ASP A 47 4.73 3.02 -13.06
N SER A 48 4.07 2.26 -12.18
CA SER A 48 2.88 2.67 -11.45
C SER A 48 3.17 3.85 -10.54
N ILE A 49 4.37 3.90 -9.98
CA ILE A 49 4.82 4.99 -9.10
C ILE A 49 4.81 6.35 -9.83
N ASP A 50 5.13 6.36 -11.12
CA ASP A 50 5.19 7.57 -11.94
C ASP A 50 3.78 8.07 -12.32
N LYS A 51 2.76 7.20 -12.17
CA LYS A 51 1.36 7.46 -12.47
C LYS A 51 0.52 7.83 -11.24
N ILE A 52 1.11 7.78 -10.04
CA ILE A 52 0.40 8.15 -8.80
C ILE A 52 0.08 9.65 -8.86
N PRO A 53 -1.20 10.04 -8.74
CA PRO A 53 -1.57 11.45 -8.63
C PRO A 53 -0.91 12.07 -7.40
N LYS A 54 -0.19 13.18 -7.59
CA LYS A 54 0.56 13.86 -6.52
C LYS A 54 -0.18 15.06 -5.92
N ASN A 55 -1.08 15.69 -6.67
CA ASN A 55 -1.64 17.01 -6.32
C ASN A 55 -3.17 17.06 -6.47
N GLU A 56 -3.84 15.91 -6.62
CA GLU A 56 -5.30 15.84 -6.82
C GLU A 56 -5.98 15.19 -5.61
N SER A 57 -7.28 15.48 -5.43
CA SER A 57 -8.14 14.78 -4.47
C SER A 57 -8.28 13.31 -4.90
N ALA A 58 -7.36 12.49 -4.40
CA ALA A 58 -7.26 11.06 -4.69
C ALA A 58 -6.83 10.28 -3.45
N ILE A 59 -7.39 9.09 -3.29
CA ILE A 59 -6.98 8.11 -2.29
C ILE A 59 -6.15 7.04 -3.01
N ASN A 60 -4.87 6.92 -2.66
CA ASN A 60 -3.98 5.91 -3.22
C ASN A 60 -3.75 4.81 -2.18
N ILE A 61 -4.24 3.61 -2.46
CA ILE A 61 -4.18 2.46 -1.57
C ILE A 61 -3.27 1.39 -2.17
N PHE A 62 -2.30 0.91 -1.40
CA PHE A 62 -1.37 -0.14 -1.79
C PHE A 62 -1.62 -1.37 -0.93
N VAL A 63 -1.89 -2.52 -1.56
CA VAL A 63 -2.05 -3.82 -0.89
C VAL A 63 -0.92 -4.72 -1.34
N LEU A 64 0.06 -4.95 -0.45
CA LEU A 64 1.32 -5.57 -0.81
C LEU A 64 1.52 -6.86 -0.04
N SER A 65 1.66 -7.99 -0.75
CA SER A 65 2.01 -9.25 -0.12
C SER A 65 3.52 -9.35 0.13
N CYS A 66 3.85 -9.74 1.35
CA CYS A 66 5.18 -10.09 1.81
C CYS A 66 5.23 -11.60 2.03
N SER A 67 6.19 -12.26 1.40
CA SER A 67 6.50 -13.66 1.67
C SER A 67 6.96 -13.85 3.12
N ALA A 68 6.94 -15.10 3.60
CA ALA A 68 7.38 -15.43 4.96
C ALA A 68 8.84 -15.05 5.25
N ASP A 69 9.69 -14.96 4.23
CA ASP A 69 11.09 -14.52 4.33
C ASP A 69 11.27 -12.98 4.18
N GLY A 70 10.17 -12.24 4.02
CA GLY A 70 10.19 -10.79 3.78
C GLY A 70 10.48 -10.38 2.34
N SER A 71 10.55 -11.34 1.41
CA SER A 71 10.64 -11.04 -0.02
C SER A 71 9.32 -10.47 -0.55
N MET A 72 9.43 -9.64 -1.58
CA MET A 72 8.30 -8.98 -2.25
C MET A 72 8.47 -9.09 -3.77
N ASP A 73 7.36 -8.87 -4.50
CA ASP A 73 7.34 -8.84 -5.97
C ASP A 73 8.48 -7.97 -6.55
N ARG A 74 8.99 -8.39 -7.72
CA ARG A 74 10.08 -7.71 -8.41
C ARG A 74 9.75 -6.25 -8.72
N ALA A 75 8.51 -5.91 -9.03
CA ALA A 75 8.04 -4.56 -9.28
C ALA A 75 8.21 -3.67 -8.04
N VAL A 76 7.77 -4.13 -6.86
CA VAL A 76 7.95 -3.41 -5.59
C VAL A 76 9.43 -3.14 -5.32
N ARG A 77 10.29 -4.16 -5.48
CA ARG A 77 11.73 -3.98 -5.30
C ARG A 77 12.35 -3.01 -6.30
N LYS A 78 11.84 -2.93 -7.53
CA LYS A 78 12.24 -1.91 -8.52
C LYS A 78 11.80 -0.52 -8.11
N ILE A 79 10.57 -0.37 -7.62
CA ILE A 79 10.05 0.91 -7.11
C ILE A 79 10.93 1.42 -5.97
N ILE A 80 11.23 0.58 -4.96
CA ILE A 80 12.11 0.98 -3.84
C ILE A 80 13.47 1.50 -4.35
N ARG A 81 14.04 0.86 -5.38
CA ARG A 81 15.31 1.31 -5.99
C ARG A 81 15.14 2.63 -6.75
N LYS A 82 14.04 2.82 -7.49
CA LYS A 82 13.72 4.08 -8.18
C LYS A 82 13.58 5.23 -7.18
N LEU A 83 12.84 5.01 -6.08
CA LEU A 83 12.68 6.00 -5.02
C LEU A 83 14.02 6.36 -4.36
N LYS A 84 14.92 5.38 -4.16
CA LYS A 84 16.29 5.63 -3.66
C LYS A 84 17.16 6.42 -4.64
N GLY A 85 16.94 6.24 -5.95
CA GLY A 85 17.69 6.97 -6.99
C GLY A 85 17.42 8.48 -7.01
N ASN A 86 16.35 8.92 -6.33
CA ASN A 86 16.03 10.34 -6.15
C ASN A 86 16.65 10.93 -4.87
N ASP A 87 17.68 10.29 -4.29
CA ASP A 87 18.60 10.88 -3.29
C ASP A 87 19.42 12.03 -3.90
N THR A 88 18.79 12.96 -4.61
CA THR A 88 19.33 14.31 -4.74
C THR A 88 19.29 14.91 -3.34
N ASN A 89 20.47 15.19 -2.78
CA ASN A 89 20.72 16.01 -1.59
C ASN A 89 20.11 17.44 -1.68
N ASP A 90 19.14 17.68 -2.56
CA ASP A 90 18.34 18.89 -2.58
C ASP A 90 17.31 18.78 -1.47
N GLU A 91 17.71 19.21 -0.27
CA GLU A 91 16.78 19.69 0.76
C GLU A 91 15.92 20.88 0.25
N SER A 92 16.16 21.36 -0.98
CA SER A 92 15.42 22.42 -1.63
C SER A 92 14.41 21.89 -2.66
N CYS A 93 13.39 21.17 -2.21
CA CYS A 93 12.08 21.11 -2.89
C CYS A 93 11.01 20.48 -1.97
N ILE A 94 10.86 21.02 -0.76
CA ILE A 94 9.58 20.90 -0.04
C ILE A 94 9.16 22.34 0.28
N GLN A 95 8.86 23.10 -0.76
CA GLN A 95 8.13 24.35 -0.59
C GLN A 95 6.65 24.01 -0.47
N ASN A 96 6.13 24.30 0.73
CA ASN A 96 4.73 24.25 1.09
C ASN A 96 3.92 25.18 0.20
N GLU A 97 3.05 24.62 -0.64
CA GLU A 97 1.78 25.22 -1.01
C GLU A 97 0.72 24.11 -1.02
N LEU A 98 0.26 23.73 0.17
CA LEU A 98 -0.95 22.94 0.33
C LEU A 98 -2.12 23.91 0.43
N ASP A 99 -2.87 24.02 -0.67
CA ASP A 99 -4.07 24.84 -0.74
C ASP A 99 -5.29 24.09 -0.19
N GLU A 100 -6.18 24.82 0.48
CA GLU A 100 -7.01 24.38 1.61
C GLU A 100 -8.19 23.40 1.34
N THR A 101 -8.21 22.61 0.25
CA THR A 101 -9.28 21.60 0.04
C THR A 101 -8.87 20.28 -0.65
N GLY A 102 -7.58 20.02 -0.90
CA GLY A 102 -7.09 18.89 -1.72
C GLY A 102 -6.44 17.72 -0.96
N ASN A 103 -7.21 16.98 -0.15
CA ASN A 103 -6.70 15.87 0.67
C ASN A 103 -6.15 14.69 -0.18
N LEU A 104 -4.84 14.66 -0.41
CA LEU A 104 -4.15 13.46 -0.88
C LEU A 104 -4.00 12.47 0.28
N VAL A 105 -4.66 11.32 0.17
CA VAL A 105 -4.56 10.23 1.14
C VAL A 105 -3.71 9.10 0.55
N MET A 106 -2.75 8.62 1.33
CA MET A 106 -1.96 7.44 0.99
C MET A 106 -2.16 6.37 2.05
N ALA A 107 -2.51 5.15 1.63
CA ALA A 107 -2.72 4.02 2.53
C ALA A 107 -1.93 2.80 2.06
N ILE A 108 -1.28 2.09 2.97
CA ILE A 108 -0.49 0.89 2.64
C ILE A 108 -0.84 -0.26 3.59
N ALA A 109 -1.38 -1.35 3.06
CA ALA A 109 -1.53 -2.63 3.74
C ALA A 109 -0.37 -3.56 3.36
N LEU A 110 0.34 -4.07 4.36
CA LEU A 110 1.32 -5.12 4.20
C LEU A 110 0.72 -6.44 4.67
N LEU A 111 0.63 -7.41 3.77
CA LEU A 111 0.07 -8.73 4.04
C LEU A 111 1.20 -9.73 4.24
N GLY A 112 1.38 -10.22 5.46
CA GLY A 112 2.31 -11.27 5.82
C GLY A 112 1.66 -12.64 5.63
N HIS A 113 2.47 -13.62 5.26
CA HIS A 113 2.01 -14.97 4.94
C HIS A 113 2.70 -16.02 5.81
N ALA A 114 2.87 -15.71 7.09
CA ALA A 114 3.31 -16.71 8.05
C ALA A 114 2.21 -17.75 8.26
N ARG A 115 2.56 -19.04 8.14
CA ARG A 115 1.60 -20.15 8.24
C ARG A 115 1.16 -20.48 9.67
N CYS A 116 1.84 -19.96 10.68
CA CYS A 116 1.48 -20.17 12.08
C CYS A 116 1.92 -18.98 12.94
N GLU A 117 1.29 -18.84 14.11
CA GLU A 117 1.56 -17.75 15.06
C GLU A 117 3.03 -17.69 15.48
N ASN A 118 3.69 -18.83 15.67
CA ASN A 118 5.08 -18.86 16.10
C ASN A 118 6.01 -18.27 15.03
N SER A 119 5.79 -18.63 13.75
CA SER A 119 6.52 -18.03 12.64
C SER A 119 6.20 -16.56 12.49
N ALA A 120 4.94 -16.15 12.63
CA ALA A 120 4.54 -14.75 12.57
C ALA A 120 5.23 -13.91 13.67
N LYS A 121 5.31 -14.42 14.90
CA LYS A 121 5.96 -13.75 16.03
C LYS A 121 7.47 -13.68 15.86
N GLN A 122 8.12 -14.77 15.46
CA GLN A 122 9.57 -14.84 15.32
C GLN A 122 10.10 -14.07 14.10
N MET A 123 9.31 -14.00 13.03
CA MET A 123 9.68 -13.37 11.77
C MET A 123 8.94 -12.04 11.53
N GLY A 124 8.17 -11.54 12.49
CA GLY A 124 7.37 -10.34 12.29
C GLY A 124 8.20 -9.13 11.87
N GLU A 125 9.41 -8.98 12.41
CA GLU A 125 10.34 -7.92 11.98
C GLU A 125 10.85 -8.11 10.55
N THR A 126 11.08 -9.35 10.13
CA THR A 126 11.68 -9.67 8.82
C THR A 126 10.63 -9.68 7.71
N ILE A 127 9.44 -10.24 7.95
CA ILE A 127 8.33 -10.33 6.99
C ILE A 127 7.99 -8.96 6.42
N PHE A 128 7.87 -7.95 7.26
CA PHE A 128 7.45 -6.61 6.83
C PHE A 128 8.60 -5.66 6.53
N SER A 129 9.86 -6.05 6.76
CA SER A 129 11.04 -5.18 6.63
C SER A 129 11.10 -4.43 5.29
N THR A 130 10.92 -5.13 4.18
CA THR A 130 10.95 -4.55 2.82
C THR A 130 9.76 -3.59 2.60
N GLY A 131 8.57 -3.96 3.08
CA GLY A 131 7.36 -3.13 2.98
C GLY A 131 7.47 -1.84 3.82
N ARG A 132 7.96 -1.95 5.06
CA ARG A 132 8.26 -0.80 5.94
C ARG A 132 9.27 0.14 5.31
N ARG A 133 10.29 -0.40 4.61
CA ARG A 133 11.23 0.40 3.86
C ARG A 133 10.54 1.18 2.74
N LEU A 134 9.64 0.55 1.98
CA LEU A 134 8.86 1.27 0.96
C LEU A 134 8.02 2.39 1.58
N ILE A 135 7.29 2.11 2.67
CA ILE A 135 6.50 3.12 3.41
C ILE A 135 7.36 4.33 3.75
N LYS A 136 8.56 4.11 4.30
CA LYS A 136 9.49 5.20 4.66
C LYS A 136 9.88 6.05 3.44
N MET A 137 10.18 5.42 2.31
CA MET A 137 10.55 6.13 1.08
C MET A 137 9.36 6.92 0.50
N MET A 138 8.17 6.33 0.51
CA MET A 138 6.97 6.99 0.02
C MET A 138 6.59 8.20 0.88
N LYS A 139 6.68 8.09 2.21
CA LYS A 139 6.48 9.25 3.12
C LYS A 139 7.46 10.40 2.87
N GLY A 140 8.69 10.10 2.46
CA GLY A 140 9.69 11.14 2.14
C GLY A 140 9.45 11.81 0.79
N GLN A 141 8.87 11.10 -0.18
CA GLN A 141 8.73 11.60 -1.55
C GLN A 141 7.31 12.12 -1.89
N TYR A 142 6.29 11.64 -1.19
CA TYR A 142 4.91 12.05 -1.37
C TYR A 142 4.46 12.84 -0.15
N LEU A 143 4.17 14.13 -0.34
CA LEU A 143 3.61 15.02 0.68
C LEU A 143 2.10 14.74 0.87
N ALA A 144 1.75 13.48 1.11
CA ALA A 144 0.39 13.11 1.47
C ALA A 144 0.02 13.78 2.80
N HIS A 145 -1.15 14.42 2.84
CA HIS A 145 -1.63 15.06 4.08
C HIS A 145 -1.97 14.01 5.13
N THR A 146 -2.41 12.84 4.66
CA THR A 146 -2.77 11.72 5.53
C THR A 146 -2.11 10.45 5.02
N PHE A 147 -1.43 9.74 5.92
CA PHE A 147 -0.78 8.48 5.64
C PHE A 147 -1.26 7.39 6.60
N HIS A 148 -1.86 6.33 6.07
CA HIS A 148 -2.31 5.17 6.83
C HIS A 148 -1.46 3.93 6.50
N SER A 149 -1.21 3.08 7.49
CA SER A 149 -0.63 1.76 7.24
C SER A 149 -1.16 0.71 8.20
N ILE A 150 -1.29 -0.52 7.71
CA ILE A 150 -1.60 -1.71 8.52
C ILE A 150 -0.69 -2.86 8.11
N GLU A 151 -0.36 -3.72 9.07
CA GLU A 151 0.30 -5.00 8.86
C GLU A 151 -0.67 -6.09 9.28
N VAL A 152 -0.91 -7.06 8.41
CA VAL A 152 -1.92 -8.12 8.60
C VAL A 152 -1.28 -9.46 8.27
N GLN A 153 -1.53 -10.51 9.05
CA GLN A 153 -1.14 -11.88 8.67
C GLN A 153 -2.30 -12.55 7.93
N ALA A 154 -2.27 -12.57 6.60
CA ALA A 154 -3.38 -13.01 5.75
C ALA A 154 -3.85 -14.45 6.03
N GLU A 155 -2.95 -15.32 6.46
CA GLU A 155 -3.23 -16.72 6.78
C GLU A 155 -3.76 -16.94 8.20
N LEU A 156 -3.63 -15.95 9.09
CA LEU A 156 -3.93 -16.08 10.52
C LEU A 156 -5.07 -15.16 10.96
N GLU A 157 -5.25 -14.04 10.28
CA GLU A 157 -6.19 -12.99 10.63
C GLU A 157 -7.24 -12.90 9.53
N ALA A 158 -8.48 -13.24 9.88
CA ALA A 158 -9.62 -13.04 8.99
C ALA A 158 -9.76 -11.54 8.66
N PRO A 159 -10.01 -11.17 7.39
CA PRO A 159 -10.08 -9.77 6.99
C PRO A 159 -11.20 -8.98 7.69
N ASP A 160 -12.26 -9.66 8.12
CA ASP A 160 -13.42 -9.13 8.83
C ASP A 160 -13.30 -9.20 10.37
N ALA A 161 -12.14 -9.62 10.89
CA ALA A 161 -11.87 -9.57 12.32
C ALA A 161 -12.03 -8.14 12.85
N VAL A 162 -12.54 -8.01 14.09
CA VAL A 162 -12.74 -6.71 14.73
C VAL A 162 -11.41 -5.97 14.85
N GLY A 163 -11.32 -4.76 14.29
CA GLY A 163 -10.08 -4.00 14.22
C GLY A 163 -9.07 -4.50 13.18
N GLY A 164 -9.48 -5.44 12.32
CA GLY A 164 -8.68 -6.00 11.24
C GLY A 164 -8.72 -5.17 9.95
N PHE A 165 -8.47 -5.83 8.83
CA PHE A 165 -8.30 -5.18 7.53
C PHE A 165 -9.52 -4.39 7.06
N ASP A 166 -10.72 -4.98 7.14
CA ASP A 166 -11.94 -4.33 6.66
C ASP A 166 -12.27 -3.07 7.48
N ASP A 167 -12.00 -3.08 8.79
CA ASP A 167 -12.21 -1.91 9.65
C ASP A 167 -11.18 -0.82 9.33
N TRP A 168 -9.91 -1.18 9.15
CA TRP A 168 -8.89 -0.24 8.68
C TRP A 168 -9.26 0.39 7.34
N ALA A 169 -9.70 -0.41 6.37
CA ALA A 169 -10.08 0.07 5.05
C ALA A 169 -11.27 1.06 5.10
N LYS A 170 -12.23 0.85 6.00
CA LYS A 170 -13.33 1.81 6.25
C LYS A 170 -12.84 3.14 6.83
N THR A 171 -11.73 3.18 7.56
CA THR A 171 -11.20 4.45 8.12
C THR A 171 -10.52 5.33 7.07
N ILE A 172 -10.13 4.75 5.93
CA ILE A 172 -9.44 5.45 4.83
C ILE A 172 -10.43 6.08 3.85
N MET A 173 -11.63 5.51 3.73
CA MET A 173 -12.69 5.90 2.79
C MET A 173 -13.70 6.87 3.40
#